data_AF-A0A7W5DVU9-F1
#
_entry.id   AF-A0A7W5DVU9-F1
#
_cell.length_a   1.000
_cell.length_b   1.000
_cell.length_c   1.000
_cell.angle_alpha   90.00
_cell.angle_beta   90.00
_cell.angle_gamma   90.00
#
_symmetry.space_group_name_H-M   'P 1'
#
loop_
_entity.id
_entity.type
_entity.pdbx_description
1 polymer ?
#
loop_
_entity_poly.entity_id
_entity_poly.type
_entity_poly.pdbx_seq_one_letter_code
_entity_poly.pdbx_strand_id
1 'polypeptide(L)'
;MSFSYGGYNFDVAALSEKASRGKTNSDFTAYVATNGGNVSPPAAASAAQSYYEDNFPDLIPFLQVDSEFINAKHALVSVTLNETKLDPVSFNTTGATTHINQSLLTRGIYAAPGKIAPDYRGAIGVSDSGVSGVDVTVPAFEFSVRKKFEFVSTSYLLAVVSMTGRTNSTAWSIFGPGEALFLGGEGGEDDNNWVDITYHFAARPNQPALQLGNIGSVSKRGWDYLWVKHDEEVVGDRVLQTPAAAYVEQVYPDGNFAALGLS
;
A
#
# COMPACT_ATOMS: atom_id res chain seq x y z
N MET A 1 1.05 13.82 -26.40
CA MET A 1 0.11 14.97 -26.41
C MET A 1 0.88 16.19 -26.89
N SER A 2 0.41 16.93 -27.90
CA SER A 2 1.08 18.14 -28.40
C SER A 2 0.95 19.30 -27.40
N PHE A 3 1.96 20.17 -27.32
CA PHE A 3 1.95 21.33 -26.41
C PHE A 3 2.75 22.51 -26.97
N SER A 4 2.56 23.71 -26.41
CA SER A 4 3.29 24.91 -26.77
C SER A 4 3.92 25.55 -25.54
N TYR A 5 5.22 25.85 -25.61
CA TYR A 5 5.96 26.41 -24.49
C TYR A 5 7.24 27.12 -24.95
N GLY A 6 7.62 28.22 -24.29
CA GLY A 6 8.87 28.95 -24.61
C GLY A 6 8.97 29.48 -26.05
N GLY A 7 7.82 29.73 -26.71
CA GLY A 7 7.75 30.11 -28.12
C GLY A 7 7.78 28.94 -29.11
N TYR A 8 7.93 27.70 -28.65
CA TYR A 8 7.90 26.51 -29.50
C TYR A 8 6.54 25.81 -29.47
N ASN A 9 6.15 25.22 -30.59
CA ASN A 9 5.08 24.24 -30.69
C ASN A 9 5.70 22.85 -30.87
N PHE A 10 5.28 21.91 -30.03
CA PHE A 10 5.75 20.53 -29.99
C PHE A 10 4.62 19.60 -30.43
N ASP A 11 4.76 19.01 -31.60
CA ASP A 11 3.82 18.02 -32.13
C ASP A 11 4.38 16.62 -32.02
N VAL A 12 3.56 15.65 -31.60
CA VAL A 12 4.03 14.26 -31.45
C VAL A 12 4.53 13.74 -32.80
N ALA A 13 5.78 13.30 -32.85
CA ALA A 13 6.36 12.70 -34.03
C ALA A 13 5.74 11.30 -34.23
N ALA A 14 5.30 11.00 -35.46
CA ALA A 14 4.86 9.66 -35.83
C ALA A 14 6.09 8.74 -35.97
N LEU A 15 6.54 8.17 -34.85
CA LEU A 15 7.63 7.19 -34.80
C LEU A 15 7.15 5.93 -34.06
N SER A 16 7.63 4.76 -34.49
CA SER A 16 7.30 3.47 -33.86
C SER A 16 7.84 3.42 -32.43
N GLU A 17 7.04 2.94 -31.48
CA GLU A 17 7.47 2.64 -30.11
C GLU A 17 8.84 1.96 -30.12
N LYS A 18 9.86 2.61 -29.55
CA LYS A 18 11.11 1.92 -29.22
C LYS A 18 10.81 1.03 -28.02
N ALA A 19 10.58 -0.26 -28.27
CA ALA A 19 10.47 -1.23 -27.20
C ALA A 19 11.79 -1.26 -26.38
N SER A 20 11.72 -0.85 -25.12
CA SER A 20 12.83 -1.03 -24.17
C SER A 20 13.09 -2.52 -23.96
N ARG A 21 14.33 -2.95 -24.21
CA ARG A 21 14.85 -4.25 -23.74
C ARG A 21 15.66 -3.97 -22.47
N GLY A 22 15.09 -4.23 -21.29
CA GLY A 22 15.83 -4.11 -20.02
C GLY A 22 14.93 -4.02 -18.79
N LYS A 23 15.54 -3.91 -17.59
CA LYS A 23 14.87 -3.72 -16.29
C LYS A 23 14.31 -2.30 -16.07
N THR A 24 14.42 -1.42 -17.07
CA THR A 24 13.98 -0.03 -17.04
C THR A 24 12.76 0.11 -17.96
N ASN A 25 11.64 0.55 -17.40
CA ASN A 25 10.54 1.04 -18.22
C ASN A 25 10.89 2.49 -18.57
N SER A 26 11.25 2.73 -19.83
CA SER A 26 11.44 4.07 -20.35
C SER A 26 10.16 4.45 -21.10
N ASP A 27 9.40 5.43 -20.58
CA ASP A 27 8.38 6.05 -21.41
C ASP A 27 9.07 7.03 -22.35
N PHE A 28 8.82 6.90 -23.65
CA PHE A 28 9.51 7.63 -24.70
C PHE A 28 8.49 8.36 -25.56
N THR A 29 8.60 9.68 -25.59
CA THR A 29 7.83 10.51 -26.51
C THR A 29 8.76 11.40 -27.32
N ALA A 30 8.63 11.33 -28.64
CA ALA A 30 9.33 12.21 -29.56
C ALA A 30 8.39 13.32 -30.05
N TYR A 31 8.91 14.54 -30.11
CA TYR A 31 8.23 15.73 -30.57
C TYR A 31 8.96 16.37 -31.75
N VAL A 32 8.21 16.90 -32.70
CA VAL A 32 8.73 17.83 -33.70
C VAL A 32 8.50 19.24 -33.18
N ALA A 33 9.59 19.96 -32.91
CA ALA A 33 9.55 21.34 -32.42
C ALA A 33 9.60 22.35 -33.57
N THR A 34 8.70 23.35 -33.53
CA THR A 34 8.62 24.46 -34.50
C THR A 34 8.42 25.80 -33.80
N ASN A 35 8.94 26.90 -34.36
CA ASN A 35 8.82 28.27 -33.79
C ASN A 35 8.59 29.34 -34.88
N GLY A 36 7.93 28.98 -35.99
CA GLY A 36 7.66 29.90 -37.11
C GLY A 36 8.88 30.43 -37.90
N GLY A 37 10.10 30.22 -37.39
CA GLY A 37 11.39 30.62 -37.98
C GLY A 37 12.43 29.50 -37.90
N ASN A 38 13.71 29.88 -37.80
CA ASN A 38 14.78 28.89 -37.66
C ASN A 38 14.77 28.27 -36.26
N VAL A 39 14.78 26.94 -36.18
CA VAL A 39 14.76 26.19 -34.91
C VAL A 39 16.18 25.84 -34.49
N SER A 40 16.52 26.15 -33.25
CA SER A 40 17.76 25.72 -32.59
C SER A 40 17.46 24.51 -31.70
N PRO A 41 18.07 23.32 -31.94
CA PRO A 41 17.80 22.13 -31.13
C PRO A 41 18.02 22.36 -29.62
N PRO A 42 19.13 22.97 -29.16
CA PRO A 42 19.33 23.25 -27.73
C PRO A 42 18.25 24.14 -27.11
N ALA A 43 17.74 25.12 -27.87
CA ALA A 43 16.67 26.00 -27.40
C ALA A 43 15.32 25.28 -27.34
N ALA A 44 15.05 24.39 -28.29
CA ALA A 44 13.86 23.55 -28.29
C ALA A 44 13.89 22.53 -27.13
N ALA A 45 15.05 21.92 -26.84
CA ALA A 45 15.23 21.04 -25.68
C ALA A 45 15.00 21.79 -24.37
N SER A 46 15.58 22.98 -24.22
CA SER A 46 15.41 23.81 -23.02
C SER A 46 13.94 24.20 -22.80
N ALA A 47 13.22 24.56 -23.87
CA ALA A 47 11.80 24.88 -23.80
C ALA A 47 10.94 23.66 -23.42
N ALA A 48 11.25 22.47 -23.93
CA ALA A 48 10.59 21.24 -23.52
C ALA A 48 10.90 20.92 -22.04
N GLN A 49 12.16 21.04 -21.61
CA GLN A 49 12.54 20.82 -20.22
C GLN A 49 11.78 21.76 -19.26
N SER A 50 11.75 23.06 -19.54
CA SER A 50 11.02 24.02 -18.70
C SER A 50 9.51 23.77 -18.65
N TYR A 51 8.91 23.26 -19.73
CA TYR A 51 7.51 22.83 -19.69
C TYR A 51 7.27 21.72 -18.66
N TYR A 52 8.15 20.71 -18.62
CA TYR A 52 8.04 19.64 -17.63
C TYR A 52 8.36 20.12 -16.21
N GLU A 53 9.30 21.05 -16.04
CA GLU A 53 9.63 21.65 -14.73
C GLU A 53 8.44 22.42 -14.14
N ASP A 54 7.72 23.17 -14.97
CA ASP A 54 6.57 23.98 -14.53
C ASP A 54 5.30 23.16 -14.28
N ASN A 55 5.07 22.10 -15.07
CA ASN A 55 3.79 21.38 -15.09
C ASN A 55 3.85 20.02 -14.40
N PHE A 56 5.04 19.41 -14.31
CA PHE A 56 5.24 18.05 -13.78
C PHE A 56 6.51 17.98 -12.91
N PRO A 57 6.60 18.75 -11.81
CA PRO A 57 7.80 18.84 -10.98
C PRO A 57 8.23 17.48 -10.41
N ASP A 58 7.27 16.57 -10.16
CA ASP A 58 7.53 15.24 -9.64
C ASP A 58 8.27 14.32 -10.63
N LEU A 59 8.26 14.64 -11.93
CA LEU A 59 8.91 13.84 -12.98
C LEU A 59 10.36 14.26 -13.25
N ILE A 60 10.79 15.42 -12.75
CA ILE A 60 12.13 15.99 -13.00
C ILE A 60 13.29 15.06 -12.61
N PRO A 61 13.23 14.32 -11.51
CA PRO A 61 14.29 13.37 -11.16
C PRO A 61 14.49 12.25 -12.19
N PHE A 62 13.50 12.01 -13.06
CA PHE A 62 13.47 10.91 -14.04
C PHE A 62 13.53 11.41 -15.49
N LEU A 63 13.52 12.72 -15.69
CA LEU A 63 13.40 13.36 -16.99
C LEU A 63 14.75 13.47 -17.70
N GLN A 64 14.81 12.96 -18.92
CA GLN A 64 15.89 13.22 -19.86
C GLN A 64 15.31 13.82 -21.14
N VAL A 65 15.80 15.00 -21.52
CA VAL A 65 15.41 15.70 -22.75
C VAL A 65 16.61 15.83 -23.67
N ASP A 66 16.52 15.20 -24.83
CA ASP A 66 17.50 15.29 -25.89
C ASP A 66 16.90 15.99 -27.11
N SER A 67 17.74 16.58 -27.96
CA SER A 67 17.27 17.15 -29.22
C SER A 67 18.24 16.90 -30.36
N GLU A 68 17.68 16.73 -31.55
CA GLU A 68 18.42 16.50 -32.79
C GLU A 68 17.91 17.45 -33.88
N PHE A 69 18.84 17.92 -34.70
CA PHE A 69 18.52 18.77 -35.83
C PHE A 69 17.89 17.95 -36.96
N ILE A 70 16.70 18.36 -37.44
CA ILE A 70 16.09 17.77 -38.64
C ILE A 70 16.38 18.67 -39.85
N ASN A 71 15.99 19.94 -39.76
CA ASN A 71 16.26 20.95 -40.77
C ASN A 71 16.13 22.36 -40.16
N ALA A 72 16.37 23.40 -40.96
CA ALA A 72 16.34 24.78 -40.49
C ALA A 72 15.05 25.17 -39.74
N LYS A 73 13.90 24.55 -40.04
CA LYS A 73 12.60 24.87 -39.44
C LYS A 73 12.10 23.86 -38.42
N HIS A 74 12.80 22.75 -38.21
CA HIS A 74 12.33 21.64 -37.36
C HIS A 74 13.48 21.01 -36.57
N ALA A 75 13.24 20.74 -35.30
CA ALA A 75 14.08 19.86 -34.49
C ALA A 75 13.26 18.68 -33.97
N LEU A 76 13.91 17.53 -33.83
CA LEU A 76 13.37 16.40 -33.08
C LEU A 76 13.74 16.61 -31.63
N VAL A 77 12.77 16.53 -30.72
CA VAL A 77 12.98 16.59 -29.28
C VAL A 77 12.51 15.27 -28.70
N SER A 78 13.43 14.53 -28.09
CA SER A 78 13.15 13.25 -27.44
C SER A 78 13.02 13.48 -25.95
N VAL A 79 11.86 13.14 -25.40
CA VAL A 79 11.63 13.14 -23.96
C VAL A 79 11.58 11.69 -23.50
N THR A 80 12.48 11.34 -22.59
CA THR A 80 12.55 10.02 -21.97
C THR A 80 12.34 10.15 -20.48
N LEU A 81 11.39 9.41 -19.94
CA LEU A 81 11.22 9.24 -18.50
C LEU A 81 11.85 7.91 -18.10
N ASN A 82 13.00 7.98 -17.43
CA ASN A 82 13.73 6.82 -16.94
C ASN A 82 13.29 6.53 -15.51
N GLU A 83 12.13 5.90 -15.36
CA GLU A 83 11.70 5.41 -14.06
C GLU A 83 12.50 4.15 -13.71
N THR A 84 13.29 4.23 -12.65
CA THR A 84 13.77 3.02 -11.99
C THR A 84 12.54 2.42 -11.33
N LYS A 85 12.09 1.26 -11.83
CA LYS A 85 10.99 0.50 -11.24
C LYS A 85 11.19 0.50 -9.72
N LEU A 86 10.16 0.89 -8.94
CA LEU A 86 10.10 0.51 -7.53
C LEU A 86 10.47 -0.97 -7.47
N ASP A 87 11.40 -1.34 -6.58
CA ASP A 87 11.88 -2.71 -6.45
C ASP A 87 10.72 -3.69 -6.59
N PRO A 88 10.82 -4.74 -7.41
CA PRO A 88 9.67 -5.52 -7.83
C PRO A 88 8.77 -5.87 -6.64
N VAL A 89 7.65 -5.15 -6.54
CA VAL A 89 6.63 -5.37 -5.51
C VAL A 89 5.59 -6.29 -6.10
N SER A 90 5.45 -7.49 -5.55
CA SER A 90 4.23 -8.29 -5.73
C SER A 90 3.28 -7.95 -4.60
N PHE A 91 2.00 -7.78 -4.87
CA PHE A 91 1.03 -7.47 -3.83
C PHE A 91 -0.28 -8.22 -4.04
N ASN A 92 -0.97 -8.46 -2.93
CA ASN A 92 -2.26 -9.11 -2.84
C ASN A 92 -3.13 -8.34 -1.83
N THR A 93 -4.26 -7.82 -2.29
CA THR A 93 -5.25 -7.11 -1.47
C THR A 93 -6.42 -8.00 -1.06
N THR A 94 -6.32 -9.31 -1.29
CA THR A 94 -7.32 -10.27 -0.84
C THR A 94 -7.38 -10.21 0.68
N GLY A 95 -8.58 -9.93 1.21
CA GLY A 95 -8.75 -9.77 2.65
C GLY A 95 -8.48 -11.06 3.42
N ALA A 96 -8.07 -10.91 4.67
CA ALA A 96 -7.89 -12.03 5.58
C ALA A 96 -9.18 -12.26 6.38
N THR A 97 -9.41 -13.50 6.81
CA THR A 97 -10.53 -13.81 7.70
C THR A 97 -10.17 -13.50 9.15
N THR A 98 -11.09 -12.88 9.88
CA THR A 98 -11.02 -12.76 11.34
C THR A 98 -12.36 -13.16 11.95
N HIS A 99 -12.30 -13.87 13.06
CA HIS A 99 -13.47 -14.20 13.83
C HIS A 99 -13.88 -12.98 14.68
N ILE A 100 -15.14 -12.58 14.60
CA ILE A 100 -15.72 -11.52 15.43
C ILE A 100 -16.94 -12.04 16.17
N ASN A 101 -17.03 -11.72 17.46
CA ASN A 101 -18.19 -12.04 18.29
C ASN A 101 -19.10 -10.83 18.53
N GLN A 102 -18.69 -9.65 18.06
CA GLN A 102 -19.40 -8.39 18.22
C GLN A 102 -19.51 -7.66 16.88
N SER A 103 -20.71 -7.18 16.57
CA SER A 103 -20.98 -6.40 15.36
C SER A 103 -20.60 -4.93 15.52
N LEU A 104 -20.32 -4.28 14.38
CA LEU A 104 -20.11 -2.83 14.33
C LEU A 104 -21.40 -2.04 14.62
N LEU A 105 -22.55 -2.57 14.17
CA LEU A 105 -23.87 -1.95 14.32
C LEU A 105 -24.99 -2.96 14.03
N THR A 106 -25.99 -3.01 14.89
CA THR A 106 -27.28 -3.67 14.59
C THR A 106 -28.10 -2.80 13.64
N ARG A 107 -28.23 -3.21 12.36
CA ARG A 107 -29.00 -2.42 11.36
C ARG A 107 -30.53 -2.53 11.50
N GLY A 108 -31.02 -3.59 12.14
CA GLY A 108 -32.45 -3.80 12.33
C GLY A 108 -32.74 -5.04 13.15
N ILE A 109 -33.85 -5.03 13.88
CA ILE A 109 -34.35 -6.14 14.68
C ILE A 109 -35.77 -6.44 14.19
N TYR A 110 -36.02 -7.67 13.74
CA TYR A 110 -37.30 -8.08 13.16
C TYR A 110 -37.86 -9.27 13.92
N ALA A 111 -39.00 -9.07 14.60
CA ALA A 111 -39.67 -10.11 15.37
C ALA A 111 -40.79 -10.79 14.56
N ALA A 112 -41.04 -12.08 14.80
CA ALA A 112 -42.22 -12.76 14.28
C ALA A 112 -43.52 -12.15 14.86
N PRO A 113 -44.67 -12.25 14.17
CA PRO A 113 -45.94 -11.73 14.67
C PRO A 113 -46.25 -12.23 16.10
N GLY A 114 -46.62 -11.31 16.99
CA GLY A 114 -46.90 -11.61 18.40
C GLY A 114 -45.68 -11.92 19.26
N LYS A 115 -44.46 -11.71 18.76
CA LYS A 115 -43.20 -11.85 19.52
C LYS A 115 -42.50 -10.50 19.67
N ILE A 116 -41.73 -10.37 20.75
CA ILE A 116 -40.78 -9.27 20.96
C ILE A 116 -39.39 -9.88 20.84
N ALA A 117 -38.59 -9.38 19.91
CA ALA A 117 -37.19 -9.77 19.75
C ALA A 117 -36.32 -8.99 20.75
N PRO A 118 -35.43 -9.66 21.50
CA PRO A 118 -34.53 -8.98 22.43
C PRO A 118 -33.39 -8.29 21.69
N ASP A 119 -32.83 -7.25 22.30
CA ASP A 119 -31.60 -6.61 21.81
C ASP A 119 -30.38 -7.22 22.51
N TYR A 120 -29.56 -7.94 21.73
CA TYR A 120 -28.31 -8.56 22.20
C TYR A 120 -27.11 -7.60 22.15
N ARG A 121 -27.35 -6.29 21.97
CA ARG A 121 -26.34 -5.23 22.02
C ARG A 121 -25.16 -5.48 21.07
N GLY A 122 -25.46 -6.05 19.92
CA GLY A 122 -24.49 -6.32 18.86
C GLY A 122 -23.77 -7.67 18.96
N ALA A 123 -24.02 -8.51 19.96
CA ALA A 123 -23.44 -9.85 20.04
C ALA A 123 -23.92 -10.71 18.86
N ILE A 124 -22.99 -11.46 18.25
CA ILE A 124 -23.25 -12.24 17.03
C ILE A 124 -23.32 -13.73 17.36
N GLY A 125 -24.33 -14.43 16.82
CA GLY A 125 -24.43 -15.89 16.98
C GLY A 125 -24.75 -16.32 18.42
N VAL A 126 -25.62 -15.57 19.09
CA VAL A 126 -26.05 -15.85 20.48
C VAL A 126 -26.92 -17.11 20.52
N SER A 127 -26.62 -17.99 21.47
CA SER A 127 -27.41 -19.17 21.86
C SER A 127 -27.56 -19.22 23.38
N ASP A 128 -28.35 -20.17 23.88
CA ASP A 128 -28.50 -20.43 25.32
C ASP A 128 -27.18 -20.81 26.01
N SER A 129 -26.18 -21.25 25.24
CA SER A 129 -24.87 -21.68 25.72
C SER A 129 -23.77 -20.63 25.55
N GLY A 130 -24.05 -19.46 24.96
CA GLY A 130 -23.07 -18.38 24.79
C GLY A 130 -23.12 -17.67 23.43
N VAL A 131 -21.99 -17.07 23.03
CA VAL A 131 -21.86 -16.25 21.81
C VAL A 131 -20.87 -16.91 20.85
N SER A 132 -21.36 -17.34 19.69
CA SER A 132 -20.55 -18.11 18.71
C SER A 132 -19.77 -17.24 17.72
N GLY A 133 -20.19 -15.99 17.52
CA GLY A 133 -19.57 -15.10 16.54
C GLY A 133 -19.74 -15.54 15.09
N VAL A 134 -18.98 -14.88 14.21
CA VAL A 134 -18.90 -15.17 12.77
C VAL A 134 -17.54 -14.78 12.23
N ASP A 135 -17.09 -15.47 11.19
CA ASP A 135 -15.90 -15.12 10.43
C ASP A 135 -16.22 -14.06 9.37
N VAL A 136 -15.45 -12.97 9.36
CA VAL A 136 -15.57 -11.89 8.38
C VAL A 136 -14.25 -11.66 7.67
N THR A 137 -14.33 -11.30 6.39
CA THR A 137 -13.17 -10.79 5.64
C THR A 137 -12.88 -9.37 6.08
N VAL A 138 -11.68 -9.15 6.63
CA VAL A 138 -11.14 -7.82 6.92
C VAL A 138 -10.13 -7.40 5.86
N PRO A 139 -10.00 -6.09 5.58
CA PRO A 139 -8.92 -5.59 4.74
C PRO A 139 -7.58 -6.05 5.29
N ALA A 140 -6.89 -6.87 4.51
CA ALA A 140 -5.51 -7.25 4.72
C ALA A 140 -4.79 -7.00 3.40
N PHE A 141 -3.61 -6.41 3.50
CA PHE A 141 -2.77 -6.12 2.36
C PHE A 141 -1.46 -6.88 2.52
N GLU A 142 -1.30 -7.96 1.76
CA GLU A 142 -0.04 -8.69 1.72
C GLU A 142 0.79 -8.20 0.55
N PHE A 143 2.07 -7.99 0.77
CA PHE A 143 2.98 -7.59 -0.29
C PHE A 143 4.37 -8.12 -0.04
N SER A 144 5.12 -8.28 -1.12
CA SER A 144 6.50 -8.69 -1.08
C SER A 144 7.36 -7.66 -1.78
N VAL A 145 8.50 -7.34 -1.17
CA VAL A 145 9.52 -6.46 -1.75
C VAL A 145 10.71 -7.33 -2.13
N ARG A 146 11.18 -7.25 -3.37
CA ARG A 146 12.34 -8.04 -3.82
C ARG A 146 13.56 -7.15 -4.06
N LYS A 147 14.67 -7.43 -3.37
CA LYS A 147 15.94 -6.69 -3.47
C LYS A 147 17.07 -7.61 -3.89
N LYS A 148 17.97 -7.09 -4.73
CA LYS A 148 19.24 -7.75 -5.08
C LYS A 148 20.40 -7.07 -4.39
N PHE A 149 21.33 -7.86 -3.88
CA PHE A 149 22.54 -7.43 -3.20
C PHE A 149 23.75 -8.14 -3.81
N GLU A 150 24.89 -7.45 -3.88
CA GLU A 150 26.17 -8.10 -4.23
C GLU A 150 26.68 -8.99 -3.10
N PHE A 151 26.36 -8.63 -1.85
CA PHE A 151 26.76 -9.36 -0.66
C PHE A 151 25.76 -9.10 0.46
N VAL A 152 25.51 -10.13 1.28
CA VAL A 152 24.66 -10.05 2.47
C VAL A 152 25.45 -10.51 3.68
N SER A 153 25.61 -9.62 4.67
CA SER A 153 26.33 -9.95 5.90
C SER A 153 25.49 -10.81 6.85
N THR A 154 26.16 -11.59 7.69
CA THR A 154 25.49 -12.33 8.78
C THR A 154 24.75 -11.39 9.74
N SER A 155 25.28 -10.19 9.99
CA SER A 155 24.61 -9.19 10.82
C SER A 155 23.30 -8.70 10.21
N TYR A 156 23.23 -8.59 8.88
CA TYR A 156 21.99 -8.23 8.19
C TYR A 156 20.97 -9.38 8.25
N LEU A 157 21.39 -10.62 8.02
CA LEU A 157 20.49 -11.78 8.17
C LEU A 157 19.94 -11.91 9.60
N LEU A 158 20.75 -11.66 10.63
CA LEU A 158 20.29 -11.62 12.02
C LEU A 158 19.29 -10.48 12.25
N ALA A 159 19.48 -9.31 11.62
CA ALA A 159 18.53 -8.22 11.69
C ALA A 159 17.18 -8.62 11.06
N VAL A 160 17.20 -9.22 9.86
CA VAL A 160 15.99 -9.74 9.19
C VAL A 160 15.27 -10.77 10.06
N VAL A 161 15.99 -11.77 10.59
CA VAL A 161 15.41 -12.78 11.49
C VAL A 161 14.83 -12.13 12.75
N SER A 162 15.53 -11.16 13.34
CA SER A 162 15.06 -10.49 14.56
C SER A 162 13.77 -9.70 14.36
N MET A 163 13.48 -9.26 13.13
CA MET A 163 12.27 -8.52 12.78
C MET A 163 11.10 -9.42 12.40
N THR A 164 11.34 -10.70 12.10
CA THR A 164 10.28 -11.61 11.68
C THR A 164 9.26 -11.79 12.80
N GLY A 165 7.97 -11.67 12.48
CA GLY A 165 6.88 -11.69 13.46
C GLY A 165 6.76 -10.40 14.29
N ARG A 166 7.29 -9.27 13.81
CA ARG A 166 7.15 -7.97 14.48
C ARG A 166 6.32 -6.99 13.68
N THR A 167 5.66 -6.09 14.39
CA THR A 167 5.01 -4.90 13.82
C THR A 167 5.96 -3.72 13.77
N ASN A 168 5.77 -2.81 12.82
CA ASN A 168 6.58 -1.59 12.74
C ASN A 168 6.33 -0.66 13.94
N SER A 169 7.38 -0.36 14.72
CA SER A 169 7.29 0.52 15.89
C SER A 169 7.15 2.01 15.54
N THR A 170 7.52 2.38 14.31
CA THR A 170 7.47 3.75 13.77
C THR A 170 6.82 3.72 12.40
N ALA A 171 6.44 4.88 11.86
CA ALA A 171 6.00 4.97 10.47
C ALA A 171 7.06 4.35 9.55
N TRP A 172 6.62 3.53 8.60
CA TRP A 172 7.49 2.84 7.67
C TRP A 172 6.77 2.64 6.34
N SER A 173 7.40 3.06 5.25
CA SER A 173 6.75 3.16 3.93
C SER A 173 5.46 4.02 4.03
N ILE A 174 4.34 3.52 3.51
CA ILE A 174 3.03 4.17 3.58
C ILE A 174 2.25 3.82 4.87
N PHE A 175 2.83 3.03 5.78
CA PHE A 175 2.14 2.48 6.94
C PHE A 175 2.46 3.26 8.23
N GLY A 176 1.42 3.54 9.01
CA GLY A 176 1.55 4.07 10.35
C GLY A 176 2.12 3.03 11.33
N PRO A 177 2.59 3.45 12.53
CA PRO A 177 3.06 2.52 13.55
C PRO A 177 2.03 1.43 13.88
N GLY A 178 2.45 0.17 13.92
CA GLY A 178 1.61 -0.98 14.24
C GLY A 178 0.78 -1.55 13.07
N GLU A 179 0.92 -1.01 11.86
CA GLU A 179 0.11 -1.43 10.71
C GLU A 179 0.79 -2.49 9.83
N ALA A 180 2.12 -2.48 9.74
CA ALA A 180 2.89 -3.43 8.94
C ALA A 180 3.51 -4.52 9.82
N LEU A 181 3.20 -5.78 9.52
CA LEU A 181 3.77 -6.99 10.11
C LEU A 181 4.79 -7.57 9.12
N PHE A 182 5.99 -7.85 9.60
CA PHE A 182 7.00 -8.55 8.79
C PHE A 182 6.84 -10.06 8.93
N LEU A 183 6.50 -10.74 7.83
CA LEU A 183 6.25 -12.18 7.78
C LEU A 183 7.54 -13.00 7.62
N GLY A 184 8.60 -12.37 7.13
CA GLY A 184 9.90 -13.00 6.94
C GLY A 184 10.53 -12.65 5.59
N GLY A 185 11.75 -13.12 5.38
CA GLY A 185 12.47 -12.98 4.12
C GLY A 185 12.94 -14.34 3.63
N GLU A 186 12.90 -14.56 2.33
CA GLU A 186 13.47 -15.72 1.67
C GLU A 186 14.42 -15.26 0.56
N GLY A 187 15.49 -16.00 0.31
CA GLY A 187 16.46 -15.58 -0.68
C GLY A 187 17.55 -16.60 -0.96
N GLY A 188 18.32 -16.34 -2.00
CA GLY A 188 19.41 -17.19 -2.46
C GLY A 188 20.32 -16.47 -3.45
N GLU A 189 21.49 -17.07 -3.69
CA GLU A 189 22.44 -16.60 -4.70
C GLU A 189 21.98 -17.06 -6.09
N ASP A 190 22.07 -16.16 -7.08
CA ASP A 190 21.88 -16.49 -8.49
C ASP A 190 23.19 -16.91 -9.18
N ASP A 191 23.11 -17.36 -10.44
CA ASP A 191 24.27 -17.83 -11.22
C ASP A 191 25.36 -16.76 -11.42
N ASN A 192 25.07 -15.48 -11.14
CA ASN A 192 26.01 -14.37 -11.22
C ASN A 192 26.55 -13.97 -9.83
N ASN A 193 26.35 -14.79 -8.80
CA ASN A 193 26.69 -14.54 -7.40
C ASN A 193 25.99 -13.32 -6.78
N TRP A 194 24.83 -12.92 -7.29
CA TRP A 194 24.00 -11.91 -6.63
C TRP A 194 23.05 -12.58 -5.65
N VAL A 195 22.93 -12.01 -4.45
CA VAL A 195 21.95 -12.46 -3.46
C VAL A 195 20.62 -11.77 -3.73
N ASP A 196 19.58 -12.55 -4.00
CA ASP A 196 18.23 -12.06 -4.20
C ASP A 196 17.37 -12.39 -2.97
N ILE A 197 16.80 -11.36 -2.32
CA ILE A 197 15.95 -11.54 -1.14
C ILE A 197 14.57 -10.96 -1.43
N THR A 198 13.56 -11.79 -1.21
CA THR A 198 12.14 -11.41 -1.20
C THR A 198 11.66 -11.31 0.25
N TYR A 199 11.23 -10.12 0.63
CA TYR A 199 10.69 -9.79 1.95
C TYR A 199 9.17 -9.83 1.90
N HIS A 200 8.53 -10.55 2.80
CA HIS A 200 7.08 -10.69 2.87
C HIS A 200 6.51 -9.86 4.02
N PHE A 201 5.47 -9.09 3.73
CA PHE A 201 4.79 -8.24 4.68
C PHE A 201 3.28 -8.47 4.60
N ALA A 202 2.61 -8.25 5.72
CA ALA A 202 1.18 -8.05 5.75
C ALA A 202 0.89 -6.71 6.42
N ALA A 203 -0.09 -5.98 5.93
CA ALA A 203 -0.55 -4.74 6.51
C ALA A 203 -2.03 -4.78 6.86
N ARG A 204 -2.37 -4.20 8.00
CA ARG A 204 -3.73 -4.04 8.49
C ARG A 204 -3.88 -2.63 9.07
N PRO A 205 -4.87 -1.84 8.63
CA PRO A 205 -5.08 -0.49 9.17
C PRO A 205 -5.40 -0.50 10.66
N ASN A 206 -4.89 0.48 11.39
CA ASN A 206 -5.27 0.73 12.77
C ASN A 206 -6.76 1.15 12.85
N GLN A 207 -7.44 0.77 13.93
CA GLN A 207 -8.83 1.10 14.21
C GLN A 207 -8.91 1.94 15.50
N PRO A 208 -8.69 3.26 15.42
CA PRO A 208 -8.60 4.12 16.61
C PRO A 208 -9.94 4.35 17.32
N ALA A 209 -11.07 4.02 16.66
CA ALA A 209 -12.41 4.28 17.16
C ALA A 209 -13.41 3.15 16.82
N LEU A 210 -12.99 1.89 17.00
CA LEU A 210 -13.85 0.72 16.75
C LEU A 210 -15.02 0.70 17.74
N GLN A 211 -16.25 0.68 17.24
CA GLN A 211 -17.44 0.63 18.10
C GLN A 211 -17.80 -0.80 18.47
N LEU A 212 -18.01 -1.06 19.76
CA LEU A 212 -18.33 -2.38 20.31
C LEU A 212 -19.62 -2.34 21.14
N GLY A 213 -20.77 -2.32 20.45
CA GLY A 213 -22.08 -2.26 21.11
C GLY A 213 -22.14 -1.20 22.22
N ASN A 214 -22.53 -1.60 23.43
CA ASN A 214 -22.64 -0.70 24.58
C ASN A 214 -21.32 -0.45 25.33
N ILE A 215 -20.24 -1.17 25.01
CA ILE A 215 -18.91 -0.87 25.56
C ILE A 215 -18.41 0.48 25.02
N GLY A 216 -18.86 0.86 23.82
CA GLY A 216 -18.50 2.11 23.16
C GLY A 216 -17.26 1.96 22.28
N SER A 217 -16.47 3.04 22.20
CA SER A 217 -15.33 3.12 21.29
C SER A 217 -14.06 2.55 21.91
N VAL A 218 -13.39 1.65 21.20
CA VAL A 218 -12.13 1.04 21.57
C VAL A 218 -11.08 1.32 20.49
N SER A 219 -9.86 1.66 20.92
CA SER A 219 -8.71 1.78 20.03
C SER A 219 -7.97 0.46 19.94
N LYS A 220 -7.67 0.03 18.71
CA LYS A 220 -7.00 -1.24 18.42
C LYS A 220 -6.01 -1.04 17.27
N ARG A 221 -4.75 -1.50 17.41
CA ARG A 221 -3.83 -1.53 16.27
C ARG A 221 -4.20 -2.64 15.29
N GLY A 222 -3.73 -2.57 14.05
CA GLY A 222 -4.08 -3.53 12.99
C GLY A 222 -3.92 -5.00 13.42
N TRP A 223 -2.85 -5.29 14.15
CA TRP A 223 -2.44 -6.64 14.52
C TRP A 223 -2.69 -7.04 15.98
N ASP A 224 -3.26 -6.17 16.81
CA ASP A 224 -3.68 -6.55 18.16
C ASP A 224 -4.81 -7.58 18.11
N TYR A 225 -4.96 -8.39 19.14
CA TYR A 225 -6.07 -9.32 19.29
C TYR A 225 -7.15 -8.70 20.16
N LEU A 226 -8.37 -8.58 19.62
CA LEU A 226 -9.53 -8.07 20.36
C LEU A 226 -10.47 -9.22 20.70
N TRP A 227 -10.84 -9.33 21.97
CA TRP A 227 -11.89 -10.24 22.42
C TRP A 227 -12.83 -9.56 23.41
N VAL A 228 -14.08 -10.02 23.43
CA VAL A 228 -15.16 -9.46 24.26
C VAL A 228 -15.67 -10.50 25.24
N LYS A 229 -15.59 -10.18 26.53
CA LYS A 229 -16.26 -10.94 27.60
C LYS A 229 -17.73 -10.57 27.62
N HIS A 230 -18.59 -11.57 27.66
CA HIS A 230 -20.03 -11.41 27.82
C HIS A 230 -20.43 -11.83 29.24
N ASP A 231 -21.43 -11.15 29.80
CA ASP A 231 -22.07 -11.51 31.06
C ASP A 231 -23.57 -11.75 30.82
N GLU A 232 -24.21 -12.41 31.79
CA GLU A 232 -25.65 -12.63 31.79
C GLU A 232 -26.39 -11.42 32.33
N GLU A 233 -27.39 -10.96 31.58
CA GLU A 233 -28.27 -9.87 31.97
C GLU A 233 -29.73 -10.32 31.94
N VAL A 234 -30.43 -10.19 33.06
CA VAL A 234 -31.85 -10.53 33.15
C VAL A 234 -32.69 -9.34 32.66
N VAL A 235 -33.45 -9.54 31.58
CA VAL A 235 -34.34 -8.52 31.00
C VAL A 235 -35.75 -9.11 30.89
N GLY A 236 -36.61 -8.74 31.83
CA GLY A 236 -37.93 -9.37 31.99
C GLY A 236 -37.77 -10.85 32.35
N ASP A 237 -38.43 -11.73 31.60
CA ASP A 237 -38.39 -13.19 31.80
C ASP A 237 -37.28 -13.88 30.97
N ARG A 238 -36.26 -13.14 30.54
CA ARG A 238 -35.17 -13.66 29.69
C ARG A 238 -33.80 -13.35 30.30
N VAL A 239 -32.85 -14.25 30.05
CA VAL A 239 -31.42 -14.03 30.32
C VAL A 239 -30.74 -13.78 28.97
N LEU A 240 -30.09 -12.63 28.82
CA LEU A 240 -29.37 -12.23 27.61
C LEU A 240 -27.87 -12.32 27.86
N GLN A 241 -27.12 -12.75 26.85
CA GLN A 241 -25.67 -12.62 26.82
C GLN A 241 -25.33 -11.23 26.26
N THR A 242 -24.81 -10.33 27.10
CA THR A 242 -24.48 -8.96 26.69
C THR A 242 -23.00 -8.65 26.90
N PRO A 243 -22.39 -7.81 26.04
CA PRO A 243 -20.97 -7.49 26.14
C PRO A 243 -20.69 -6.69 27.41
N ALA A 244 -19.76 -7.19 28.24
CA ALA A 244 -19.42 -6.63 29.55
C ALA A 244 -18.05 -5.93 29.55
N ALA A 245 -17.08 -6.49 28.84
CA ALA A 245 -15.73 -5.91 28.74
C ALA A 245 -15.07 -6.31 27.42
N ALA A 246 -14.23 -5.43 26.89
CA ALA A 246 -13.40 -5.68 25.71
C ALA A 246 -11.92 -5.60 26.10
N TYR A 247 -11.13 -6.51 25.54
CA TYR A 247 -9.70 -6.64 25.81
C TYR A 247 -8.94 -6.56 24.50
N VAL A 248 -7.99 -5.62 24.42
CA VAL A 248 -7.10 -5.44 23.27
C VAL A 248 -5.71 -5.88 23.70
N GLU A 249 -5.26 -6.99 23.13
CA GLU A 249 -4.02 -7.65 23.50
C GLU A 249 -2.98 -7.48 22.39
N GLN A 250 -1.79 -7.01 22.76
CA GLN A 250 -0.65 -7.02 21.84
C GLN A 250 -0.16 -8.46 21.68
N VAL A 251 -0.36 -9.05 20.49
CA VAL A 251 0.08 -10.42 20.18
C VAL A 251 1.35 -10.49 19.33
N TYR A 252 1.72 -9.37 18.71
CA TYR A 252 2.98 -9.22 17.98
C TYR A 252 3.85 -8.16 18.67
N PRO A 253 5.13 -8.44 18.95
CA PRO A 253 6.03 -7.43 19.49
C PRO A 253 6.36 -6.36 18.44
N ASP A 254 6.62 -5.15 18.89
CA ASP A 254 7.06 -4.06 18.02
C ASP A 254 8.55 -4.22 17.61
N GLY A 255 8.91 -3.69 16.46
CA GLY A 255 10.27 -3.71 15.90
C GLY A 255 10.55 -2.49 15.01
N ASN A 256 11.80 -2.01 15.04
CA ASN A 256 12.23 -0.90 14.19
C ASN A 256 12.60 -1.40 12.79
N PHE A 257 11.69 -1.21 11.83
CA PHE A 257 11.86 -1.69 10.46
C PHE A 257 12.95 -0.94 9.67
N ALA A 258 13.53 0.14 10.21
CA ALA A 258 14.75 0.72 9.64
C ALA A 258 15.90 -0.31 9.58
N ALA A 259 15.89 -1.32 10.46
CA ALA A 259 16.86 -2.41 10.46
C ALA A 259 16.81 -3.29 9.19
N LEU A 260 15.71 -3.26 8.44
CA LEU A 260 15.59 -4.00 7.17
C LEU A 260 16.26 -3.27 6.00
N GLY A 261 16.53 -1.96 6.12
CA GLY A 261 17.17 -1.18 5.06
C GLY A 261 16.37 -1.07 3.76
N LEU A 262 15.04 -1.13 3.85
CA LEU A 262 14.11 -1.14 2.70
C LEU A 262 13.45 0.21 2.43
N SER A 263 13.96 1.29 3.01
CA SER A 263 13.44 2.67 2.85
C SER A 263 13.68 3.22 1.45
#